data_AF-A0A921H9G5-F1
#
_entry.id   AF-A0A921H9G5-F1
#
_cell.length_a   1.000
_cell.length_b   1.000
_cell.length_c   1.000
_cell.angle_alpha   90.00
_cell.angle_beta   90.00
_cell.angle_gamma   90.00
#
_symmetry.space_group_name_H-M   'P 1'
#
loop_
_entity.id
_entity.type
_entity.pdbx_description
1 polymer ?
#
loop_
_entity_poly.entity_id
_entity_poly.type
_entity_poly.pdbx_seq_one_letter_code
_entity_poly.pdbx_strand_id
1 'polypeptide(L)'
;MKKSNNEVRIVPPVLRGVEAGSELFCELLVNDDEVDCRSFSREVIDGVDLSEVNVSSCVFDHVSFPSCRFREARLTDVLFENCDLSNVDLSGSVLF
;
A
#
# COMPACT_ATOMS: atom_id res chain seq x y z
N MET A 1 -10.65 42.06 -18.69
CA MET A 1 -10.84 41.23 -17.49
C MET A 1 -10.20 39.87 -17.75
N LYS A 2 -9.17 39.48 -16.99
CA LYS A 2 -8.51 38.17 -17.11
C LYS A 2 -9.30 37.17 -16.28
N LYS A 3 -9.81 36.09 -16.89
CA LYS A 3 -10.44 34.98 -16.16
C LYS A 3 -9.33 34.25 -15.38
N SER A 4 -9.45 34.14 -14.06
CA SER A 4 -8.58 33.29 -13.26
C SER A 4 -8.94 31.83 -13.54
N ASN A 5 -8.05 31.09 -14.20
CA ASN A 5 -8.14 29.64 -14.29
C ASN A 5 -7.85 29.06 -12.91
N ASN A 6 -8.89 28.72 -12.13
CA ASN A 6 -8.74 27.88 -10.95
C ASN A 6 -8.70 26.42 -11.42
N GLU A 7 -7.51 25.94 -11.79
CA GLU A 7 -7.30 24.51 -12.00
C GLU A 7 -7.37 23.79 -10.65
N VAL A 8 -8.26 22.81 -10.55
CA VAL A 8 -8.30 21.90 -9.40
C VAL A 8 -7.09 20.97 -9.49
N ARG A 9 -6.27 20.94 -8.44
CA ARG A 9 -5.13 20.03 -8.32
C ARG A 9 -5.40 19.01 -7.24
N ILE A 10 -5.10 17.75 -7.55
CA ILE A 10 -5.00 16.71 -6.53
C ILE A 10 -3.69 16.97 -5.79
N VAL A 11 -3.77 17.26 -4.50
CA VAL A 11 -2.59 17.38 -3.65
C VAL A 11 -2.11 15.98 -3.27
N PRO A 12 -0.79 15.76 -3.12
CA PRO A 12 -0.29 14.50 -2.60
C PRO A 12 -0.94 14.18 -1.24
N PRO A 13 -1.28 12.91 -0.98
CA PRO A 13 -1.76 12.49 0.32
C PRO A 13 -0.67 12.69 1.39
N VAL A 14 -1.08 12.93 2.63
CA VAL A 14 -0.16 13.14 3.76
C VAL A 14 -0.47 12.11 4.83
N LEU A 15 0.34 11.05 4.88
CA LEU A 15 0.35 10.10 5.98
C LEU A 15 1.33 10.59 7.07
N ARG A 16 0.93 10.49 8.33
CA ARG A 16 1.73 10.91 9.48
C ARG A 16 2.18 9.68 10.26
N GLY A 17 3.37 9.75 10.85
CA GLY A 17 3.86 8.69 11.74
C GLY A 17 4.37 7.43 11.03
N VAL A 18 4.52 7.46 9.70
CA VAL A 18 5.12 6.35 8.95
C VAL A 18 6.60 6.24 9.31
N GLU A 19 7.02 5.06 9.78
CA GLU A 19 8.39 4.78 10.13
C GLU A 19 9.12 4.16 8.93
N ALA A 20 10.28 4.71 8.59
CA ALA A 20 11.18 4.09 7.62
C ALA A 20 11.91 2.93 8.30
N GLY A 21 11.60 1.70 7.87
CA GLY A 21 12.25 0.47 8.33
C GLY A 21 13.15 -0.13 7.26
N SER A 22 14.05 -1.02 7.67
CA SER A 22 14.76 -1.93 6.76
C SER A 22 14.14 -3.34 6.75
N GLU A 23 13.00 -3.51 7.42
CA GLU A 23 12.25 -4.75 7.54
C GLU A 23 11.53 -5.02 6.21
N LEU A 24 11.54 -6.27 5.75
CA LEU A 24 10.80 -6.66 4.56
C LEU A 24 9.32 -6.86 4.92
N PHE A 25 8.40 -6.49 4.01
CA PHE A 25 6.97 -6.61 4.28
C PHE A 25 6.56 -8.05 4.68
N CYS A 26 7.09 -9.04 3.97
CA CYS A 26 6.78 -10.45 4.22
C CYS A 26 7.34 -10.97 5.55
N GLU A 27 8.40 -10.37 6.09
CA GLU A 27 8.98 -10.78 7.38
C GLU A 27 8.07 -10.38 8.55
N LEU A 28 7.36 -9.27 8.44
CA LEU A 28 6.43 -8.79 9.46
C LEU A 28 5.20 -9.69 9.57
N LEU A 29 4.77 -10.26 8.44
CA LEU A 29 3.62 -11.16 8.37
C LEU A 29 3.87 -12.57 8.91
N VAL A 30 5.11 -12.90 9.31
CA VAL A 30 5.42 -14.21 9.90
C VAL A 30 4.78 -14.38 11.28
N ASN A 31 4.53 -13.28 11.99
CA ASN A 31 4.09 -13.32 13.39
C ASN A 31 2.64 -12.86 13.59
N ASP A 32 2.09 -12.06 12.68
CA ASP A 32 0.72 -11.53 12.73
C ASP A 32 0.27 -11.13 11.32
N ASP A 33 -1.03 -11.11 11.09
CA ASP A 33 -1.64 -10.62 9.84
C ASP A 33 -1.82 -9.08 9.86
N GLU A 34 -1.21 -8.39 10.82
CA GLU A 34 -1.31 -6.94 11.03
C GLU A 34 0.03 -6.22 10.74
N VAL A 35 -0.03 -5.14 9.95
CA VAL A 35 1.11 -4.26 9.67
C VAL A 35 0.66 -2.80 9.78
N ASP A 36 1.29 -2.02 10.67
CA ASP A 36 0.93 -0.62 10.91
C ASP A 36 2.14 0.33 10.88
N CYS A 37 1.93 1.55 10.36
CA CYS A 37 2.89 2.66 10.42
C CYS A 37 4.28 2.34 9.82
N ARG A 38 4.33 1.64 8.67
CA ARG A 38 5.58 1.24 7.99
C ARG A 38 5.71 1.78 6.58
N SER A 39 6.95 1.94 6.13
CA SER A 39 7.28 2.22 4.74
C SER A 39 8.11 1.08 4.15
N PHE A 40 7.66 0.56 3.00
CA PHE A 40 8.33 -0.47 2.21
C PHE A 40 8.70 0.13 0.87
N SER A 41 9.93 -0.10 0.41
CA SER A 41 10.37 0.50 -0.84
C SER A 41 11.24 -0.40 -1.69
N ARG A 42 11.02 -0.36 -3.01
CA ARG A 42 11.83 -1.07 -4.02
C ARG A 42 11.88 -2.58 -3.83
N GLU A 43 10.77 -3.16 -3.39
CA GLU A 43 10.62 -4.60 -3.16
C GLU A 43 9.91 -5.31 -4.32
N VAL A 44 10.20 -6.61 -4.46
CA VAL A 44 9.44 -7.53 -5.29
C VAL A 44 8.88 -8.60 -4.36
N ILE A 45 7.57 -8.59 -4.19
CA ILE A 45 6.84 -9.56 -3.36
C ILE A 45 6.12 -10.49 -4.33
N ASP A 46 6.64 -11.71 -4.50
CA ASP A 46 6.18 -12.64 -5.53
C ASP A 46 5.46 -13.85 -4.94
N GLY A 47 4.26 -14.13 -5.44
CA GLY A 47 3.53 -15.36 -5.17
C GLY A 47 3.05 -15.54 -3.72
N VAL A 48 3.06 -14.46 -2.93
CA VAL A 48 2.64 -14.48 -1.52
C VAL A 48 1.11 -14.39 -1.42
N ASP A 49 0.53 -15.23 -0.57
CA ASP A 49 -0.86 -15.11 -0.16
C ASP A 49 -0.97 -14.12 1.00
N LEU A 50 -1.53 -12.95 0.71
CA LEU A 50 -1.75 -11.83 1.62
C LEU A 50 -3.26 -11.66 1.85
N SER A 51 -4.02 -12.76 1.79
CA SER A 51 -5.45 -12.73 2.07
C SER A 51 -5.70 -12.44 3.55
N GLU A 52 -6.77 -11.71 3.85
CA GLU A 52 -7.23 -11.34 5.21
C GLU A 52 -6.27 -10.43 6.01
N VAL A 53 -5.13 -10.01 5.42
CA VAL A 53 -4.19 -9.08 6.08
C VAL A 53 -4.85 -7.74 6.40
N ASN A 54 -4.45 -7.16 7.53
CA ASN A 54 -4.82 -5.82 7.95
C ASN A 54 -3.59 -4.90 7.87
N VAL A 55 -3.61 -3.98 6.92
CA VAL A 55 -2.53 -3.01 6.71
C VAL A 55 -3.07 -1.61 6.99
N SER A 56 -2.45 -0.90 7.92
CA SER A 56 -2.82 0.46 8.27
C SER A 56 -1.65 1.45 8.21
N SER A 57 -1.92 2.70 7.83
CA SER A 57 -0.95 3.80 7.88
C SER A 57 0.38 3.49 7.18
N CYS A 58 0.37 2.69 6.11
CA CYS A 58 1.58 2.20 5.44
C CYS A 58 1.83 2.87 4.10
N VAL A 59 3.09 2.92 3.70
CA VAL A 59 3.54 3.38 2.37
C VAL A 59 4.25 2.23 1.67
N PHE A 60 3.82 1.93 0.45
CA PHE A 60 4.55 1.10 -0.50
C PHE A 60 5.06 2.00 -1.63
N ASP A 61 6.38 2.14 -1.78
CA ASP A 61 7.00 2.98 -2.81
C ASP A 61 7.86 2.14 -3.77
N HIS A 62 7.54 2.13 -5.07
CA HIS A 62 8.22 1.30 -6.07
C HIS A 62 8.20 -0.21 -5.75
N VAL A 63 7.10 -0.72 -5.17
CA VAL A 63 6.93 -2.14 -4.85
C VAL A 63 6.12 -2.85 -5.94
N SER A 64 6.49 -4.08 -6.26
CA SER A 64 5.74 -4.93 -7.19
C SER A 64 5.21 -6.18 -6.50
N PHE A 65 4.00 -6.59 -6.88
CA PHE A 65 3.28 -7.71 -6.26
C PHE A 65 2.92 -8.83 -7.26
N PRO A 66 3.87 -9.34 -8.08
CA PRO A 66 3.56 -10.38 -9.06
C PRO A 66 2.96 -11.62 -8.38
N SER A 67 1.93 -12.19 -9.01
CA SER A 67 1.28 -13.43 -8.54
C SER A 67 0.71 -13.40 -7.11
N CYS A 68 0.66 -12.24 -6.45
CA CYS A 68 0.13 -12.08 -5.10
C CYS A 68 -1.40 -12.03 -5.06
N ARG A 69 -1.94 -12.33 -3.88
CA ARG A 69 -3.38 -12.26 -3.59
C ARG A 69 -3.60 -11.48 -2.30
N PHE A 70 -4.54 -10.56 -2.30
CA PHE A 70 -4.97 -9.76 -1.16
C PHE A 70 -6.47 -9.94 -0.93
N ARG A 71 -6.97 -11.19 -0.96
CA ARG A 71 -8.41 -11.44 -0.85
C ARG A 71 -8.89 -11.08 0.54
N GLU A 72 -10.06 -10.43 0.64
CA GLU A 72 -10.64 -10.01 1.94
C GLU A 72 -9.68 -9.14 2.79
N ALA A 73 -8.62 -8.57 2.18
CA ALA A 73 -7.66 -7.73 2.89
C ALA A 73 -8.29 -6.39 3.29
N ARG A 74 -7.80 -5.83 4.41
CA ARG A 74 -8.23 -4.52 4.93
C ARG A 74 -7.05 -3.56 4.81
N LEU A 75 -7.20 -2.55 3.96
CA LEU A 75 -6.17 -1.56 3.68
C LEU A 75 -6.70 -0.19 4.12
N THR A 76 -6.20 0.36 5.23
CA THR A 76 -6.67 1.63 5.80
C THR A 76 -5.54 2.65 5.78
N ASP A 77 -5.75 3.84 5.21
CA ASP A 77 -4.71 4.87 5.16
C ASP A 77 -3.39 4.37 4.52
N VAL A 78 -3.50 3.55 3.47
CA VAL A 78 -2.36 2.96 2.74
C VAL A 78 -2.08 3.73 1.46
N LEU A 79 -0.81 4.09 1.24
CA LEU A 79 -0.33 4.71 0.01
C LEU A 79 0.44 3.70 -0.84
N PHE A 80 0.00 3.48 -2.08
CA PHE A 80 0.77 2.80 -3.11
C PHE A 80 1.33 3.84 -4.08
N GLU A 81 2.63 4.14 -3.99
CA GLU A 81 3.33 5.07 -4.86
C GLU A 81 4.24 4.29 -5.83
N ASN A 82 4.15 4.57 -7.13
CA ASN A 82 4.98 3.91 -8.16
C ASN A 82 4.94 2.36 -8.13
N CYS A 83 3.88 1.77 -7.59
CA CYS A 83 3.76 0.32 -7.42
C CYS A 83 3.16 -0.38 -8.64
N ASP A 84 3.50 -1.66 -8.80
CA ASP A 84 2.86 -2.56 -9.76
C ASP A 84 1.92 -3.54 -9.06
N LEU A 85 0.61 -3.29 -9.24
CA LEU A 85 -0.49 -4.11 -8.74
C LEU A 85 -1.15 -4.94 -9.87
N SER A 86 -0.49 -5.09 -11.01
CA SER A 86 -1.05 -5.77 -12.19
C SER A 86 -1.39 -7.23 -11.87
N ASN A 87 -2.64 -7.61 -12.16
CA ASN A 87 -3.19 -8.96 -11.94
C ASN A 87 -3.22 -9.44 -10.48
N VAL A 88 -3.03 -8.54 -9.51
CA VAL A 88 -3.23 -8.87 -8.09
C VAL A 88 -4.71 -9.15 -7.83
N ASP A 89 -4.99 -10.25 -7.12
CA ASP A 89 -6.35 -10.60 -6.73
C ASP A 89 -6.77 -9.87 -5.44
N LEU A 90 -7.56 -8.81 -5.58
CA LEU A 90 -8.11 -7.99 -4.50
C LEU A 90 -9.57 -8.34 -4.16
N SER A 91 -10.05 -9.53 -4.54
CA SER A 91 -11.46 -9.91 -4.35
C SER A 91 -11.88 -9.84 -2.88
N GLY A 92 -12.97 -9.13 -2.58
CA GLY A 92 -13.47 -8.97 -1.20
C GLY A 92 -12.67 -7.99 -0.33
N SER A 93 -11.53 -7.49 -0.82
CA SER A 93 -10.75 -6.50 -0.09
C SER A 93 -11.49 -5.16 0.05
N VAL A 94 -11.11 -4.41 1.07
CA VAL A 94 -11.62 -3.07 1.35
C VAL A 94 -10.46 -2.09 1.47
N LEU A 95 -10.61 -0.94 0.80
CA LEU A 95 -9.67 0.18 0.83
C LEU A 95 -10.39 1.40 1.41
N PHE A 96 -9.95 1.88 2.57
CA PHE A 96 -10.52 3.01 3.31
C PHE A 96 -9.58 4.21 3.36
#